data_AF-A0A3R5UBM8-F1
#
_entry.id   AF-A0A3R5UBM8-F1
#
_cell.length_a   1.000
_cell.length_b   1.000
_cell.length_c   1.000
_cell.angle_alpha   90.00
_cell.angle_beta   90.00
_cell.angle_gamma   90.00
#
_symmetry.space_group_name_H-M   'P 1'
#
loop_
_entity.id
_entity.type
_entity.pdbx_description
1 polymer ?
#
loop_
_entity_poly.entity_id
_entity_poly.type
_entity_poly.pdbx_seq_one_letter_code
_entity_poly.pdbx_strand_id
1 'polypeptide(L)'
;MLEGDNMYTCSKCQKKVRAEKRACFKRLPRILCFNTMRYTFNMVTMLKEKVNTHFSFPLRLDMSQYMEKNLMGPDKLKDDDEDDKMQILGEYEDNDSYDYELIGVTVHTGTADGGHYYSFIRDRYLFNDAEVKSFDPSQIAQECFGGEMTSKTYDSVTDKFMDFSFEKTNSAYMLFYERCSPRPEDEKKLDLVEQTIDQPKFNFELTKELEEWIWQDNTQFLQDKNILDHTYFG
;
A
#
# COMPACT_ATOMS: atom_id res chain seq x y z
N MET A 1 -27.20 -1.74 0.40
CA MET A 1 -28.59 -2.16 0.65
C MET A 1 -29.25 -2.48 -0.68
N LEU A 2 -29.93 -3.62 -0.81
CA LEU A 2 -30.62 -4.04 -2.02
C LEU A 2 -32.11 -3.68 -1.92
N GLU A 3 -32.47 -2.52 -2.46
CA GLU A 3 -33.80 -1.89 -2.37
C GLU A 3 -34.26 -1.36 -3.72
N GLY A 4 -35.58 -1.11 -3.86
CA GLY A 4 -36.19 -0.61 -5.10
C GLY A 4 -35.97 -1.56 -6.27
N ASP A 5 -35.47 -1.04 -7.39
CA ASP A 5 -35.24 -1.83 -8.60
C ASP A 5 -34.12 -2.87 -8.42
N ASN A 6 -33.22 -2.67 -7.44
CA ASN A 6 -32.09 -3.55 -7.10
C ASN A 6 -32.39 -4.56 -5.99
N MET A 7 -33.66 -4.85 -5.69
CA MET A 7 -34.04 -5.87 -4.68
C MET A 7 -33.56 -7.28 -5.05
N TYR A 8 -33.22 -8.08 -4.03
CA TYR A 8 -32.74 -9.45 -4.20
C TYR A 8 -33.89 -10.40 -4.55
N THR A 9 -33.73 -11.20 -5.61
CA THR A 9 -34.68 -12.27 -5.94
C THR A 9 -34.38 -13.49 -5.09
N CYS A 10 -35.21 -13.78 -4.10
CA CYS A 10 -35.04 -14.95 -3.26
C CYS A 10 -35.53 -16.21 -3.97
N SER A 11 -34.65 -17.21 -4.10
CA SER A 11 -34.94 -18.49 -4.79
C SER A 11 -36.00 -19.34 -4.08
N LYS A 12 -36.15 -19.21 -2.76
CA LYS A 12 -37.14 -19.97 -1.97
C LYS A 12 -38.56 -19.41 -2.10
N CYS A 13 -38.71 -18.09 -2.06
CA CYS A 13 -40.03 -17.44 -2.12
C CYS A 13 -40.41 -16.90 -3.50
N GLN A 14 -39.48 -16.94 -4.47
CA GLN A 14 -39.63 -16.44 -5.84
C GLN A 14 -40.15 -15.00 -5.91
N LYS A 15 -39.73 -14.17 -4.95
CA LYS A 15 -40.12 -12.75 -4.83
C LYS A 15 -38.88 -11.88 -4.62
N LYS A 16 -39.00 -10.63 -5.09
CA LYS A 16 -38.04 -9.57 -4.76
C LYS A 16 -38.18 -9.21 -3.29
N VAL A 17 -37.11 -9.36 -2.53
CA VAL A 17 -37.03 -9.04 -1.11
C VAL A 17 -35.92 -8.02 -0.87
N ARG A 18 -36.11 -7.19 0.15
CA ARG A 18 -35.06 -6.31 0.65
C ARG A 18 -33.98 -7.19 1.28
N ALA A 19 -32.73 -6.94 0.91
CA ALA A 19 -31.60 -7.70 1.43
C ALA A 19 -30.40 -6.80 1.70
N GLU A 20 -29.53 -7.27 2.59
CA GLU A 20 -28.24 -6.67 2.82
C GLU A 20 -27.16 -7.63 2.33
N LYS A 21 -26.37 -7.19 1.35
CA LYS A 21 -25.19 -7.92 0.86
C LYS A 21 -23.97 -7.33 1.54
N ARG A 22 -23.19 -8.16 2.22
CA ARG A 22 -21.89 -7.81 2.81
C ARG A 22 -20.81 -8.69 2.20
N ALA A 23 -19.60 -8.16 2.11
CA ALA A 23 -18.39 -8.90 1.84
C ALA A 23 -17.55 -8.90 3.12
N CYS A 24 -16.96 -10.03 3.46
CA CYS A 24 -16.11 -10.19 4.64
C CYS A 24 -14.94 -11.11 4.32
N PHE A 25 -13.88 -11.03 5.11
CA PHE A 25 -12.69 -11.86 4.93
C PHE A 25 -12.78 -13.13 5.80
N LYS A 26 -12.57 -14.29 5.19
CA LYS A 26 -12.40 -15.56 5.92
C LYS A 26 -10.94 -15.81 6.29
N ARG A 27 -10.02 -15.50 5.37
CA ARG A 27 -8.56 -15.57 5.57
C ARG A 27 -7.91 -14.34 4.92
N LEU A 28 -6.85 -13.82 5.53
CA LEU A 28 -6.08 -12.70 5.00
C LEU A 28 -4.70 -13.18 4.51
N PRO A 29 -4.17 -12.63 3.42
CA PRO A 29 -2.83 -12.94 2.92
C PRO A 29 -1.74 -12.31 3.79
N ARG A 30 -0.50 -12.83 3.71
CA ARG A 30 0.67 -12.23 4.39
C ARG A 30 0.91 -10.78 3.93
N ILE A 31 0.69 -10.49 2.65
CA ILE A 31 0.82 -9.15 2.07
C ILE A 31 -0.56 -8.68 1.59
N LEU A 32 -1.02 -7.56 2.11
CA LEU A 32 -2.22 -6.86 1.65
C LEU A 32 -1.84 -5.72 0.71
N CYS A 33 -2.45 -5.71 -0.47
CA CYS A 33 -2.28 -4.68 -1.47
C CYS A 33 -3.60 -3.93 -1.66
N PHE A 34 -3.63 -2.63 -1.34
CA PHE A 34 -4.80 -1.79 -1.57
C PHE A 34 -4.58 -0.86 -2.75
N ASN A 35 -5.50 -0.88 -3.71
CA ASN A 35 -5.61 0.15 -4.74
C ASN A 35 -6.57 1.24 -4.24
N THR A 36 -6.14 2.50 -4.26
CA THR A 36 -6.93 3.63 -3.77
C THR A 36 -8.04 4.09 -4.72
N MET A 37 -8.14 3.47 -5.91
CA MET A 37 -9.16 3.73 -6.93
C MET A 37 -9.30 5.22 -7.31
N ARG A 38 -8.19 5.94 -7.39
CA ARG A 38 -8.13 7.40 -7.67
C ARG A 38 -8.44 7.82 -9.10
N TYR A 39 -9.07 6.97 -9.91
CA TYR A 39 -9.46 7.32 -11.28
C TYR A 39 -10.93 7.06 -11.47
N THR A 40 -11.65 8.09 -11.89
CA THR A 40 -13.07 8.02 -12.20
C THR A 40 -13.32 8.49 -13.62
N PHE A 41 -14.45 8.06 -14.20
CA PHE A 41 -14.91 8.57 -15.48
C PHE A 41 -15.98 9.61 -15.23
N ASN A 42 -15.72 10.85 -15.62
CA ASN A 42 -16.68 11.93 -15.47
C ASN A 42 -17.65 11.89 -16.66
N MET A 43 -18.90 11.54 -16.37
CA MET A 43 -19.95 11.40 -17.38
C MET A 43 -20.39 12.73 -18.01
N VAL A 44 -20.06 13.88 -17.40
CA VAL A 44 -20.38 15.20 -17.95
C VAL A 44 -19.33 15.64 -18.96
N THR A 45 -18.05 15.56 -18.56
CA THR A 45 -16.93 15.95 -19.44
C THR A 45 -16.57 14.86 -20.44
N MET A 46 -17.03 13.61 -20.22
CA MET A 46 -16.68 12.41 -20.97
C MET A 46 -15.17 12.11 -20.96
N LEU A 47 -14.50 12.52 -19.88
CA LEU A 47 -13.06 12.35 -19.69
C LEU A 47 -12.78 11.55 -18.42
N LYS A 48 -11.64 10.87 -18.43
CA LYS A 48 -11.09 10.23 -17.23
C LYS A 48 -10.48 11.33 -16.36
N GLU A 49 -10.78 11.31 -15.08
CA GLU A 49 -10.30 12.31 -14.13
C GLU A 49 -9.64 11.61 -12.94
N LYS A 50 -8.57 12.25 -12.42
CA LYS A 50 -7.89 11.78 -11.23
C LYS A 50 -8.56 12.40 -10.01
N VAL A 51 -8.87 11.58 -9.02
CA VAL A 51 -9.45 11.99 -7.74
C VAL A 51 -8.30 12.28 -6.77
N ASN A 52 -8.02 13.56 -6.57
CA ASN A 52 -6.93 14.04 -5.72
C ASN A 52 -7.41 14.40 -4.30
N THR A 53 -8.66 14.08 -3.95
CA THR A 53 -9.20 14.30 -2.60
C THR A 53 -8.35 13.63 -1.52
N HIS A 54 -8.39 14.22 -0.33
CA HIS A 54 -7.65 13.73 0.82
C HIS A 54 -8.11 12.33 1.21
N PHE A 55 -7.16 11.39 1.30
CA PHE A 55 -7.37 10.03 1.78
C PHE A 55 -6.21 9.64 2.69
N SER A 56 -6.49 9.58 3.98
CA SER A 56 -5.53 9.14 4.99
C SER A 56 -5.56 7.62 5.15
N PHE A 57 -4.40 7.04 5.39
CA PHE A 57 -4.24 5.63 5.74
C PHE A 57 -3.25 5.50 6.91
N PRO A 58 -3.44 4.50 7.79
CA PRO A 58 -2.63 4.37 8.99
C PRO A 58 -1.30 3.65 8.71
N LEU A 59 -0.29 3.86 9.53
CA LEU A 59 0.94 3.05 9.47
C LEU A 59 0.72 1.62 10.00
N ARG A 60 -0.24 1.45 10.91
CA ARG A 60 -0.68 0.15 11.45
C ARG A 60 -2.16 -0.04 11.20
N LEU A 61 -2.52 -1.18 10.63
CA LEU A 61 -3.87 -1.51 10.22
C LEU A 61 -4.33 -2.79 10.93
N ASP A 62 -5.38 -2.66 11.75
CA ASP A 62 -6.06 -3.81 12.34
C ASP A 62 -7.21 -4.26 11.41
N MET A 63 -7.07 -5.47 10.87
CA MET A 63 -8.06 -6.07 9.97
C MET A 63 -9.08 -6.96 10.69
N SER A 64 -8.97 -7.13 12.01
CA SER A 64 -9.83 -8.02 12.79
C SER A 64 -11.32 -7.70 12.63
N GLN A 65 -11.68 -6.41 12.60
CA GLN A 65 -13.04 -5.93 12.44
C GLN A 65 -13.67 -6.23 11.07
N TYR A 66 -12.88 -6.67 10.08
CA TYR A 66 -13.34 -7.01 8.72
C TYR A 66 -13.49 -8.52 8.48
N MET A 67 -13.18 -9.34 9.50
CA MET A 67 -13.25 -10.80 9.44
C MET A 67 -14.68 -11.33 9.63
N GLU A 68 -15.04 -12.37 8.88
CA GLU A 68 -16.37 -13.01 8.90
C GLU A 68 -16.89 -13.26 10.33
N LYS A 69 -16.05 -13.86 11.18
CA LYS A 69 -16.36 -14.15 12.59
C LYS A 69 -16.73 -12.94 13.44
N ASN A 70 -16.22 -11.75 13.10
CA ASN A 70 -16.44 -10.52 13.86
C ASN A 70 -17.57 -9.67 13.26
N LEU A 71 -17.95 -9.89 12.00
CA LEU A 71 -19.09 -9.21 11.36
C LEU A 71 -20.41 -9.94 11.53
N MET A 72 -20.38 -11.27 11.69
CA MET A 72 -21.58 -12.06 11.93
C MET A 72 -21.97 -11.97 13.41
N GLY A 73 -23.13 -11.37 13.69
CA GLY A 73 -23.64 -11.29 15.06
C GLY A 73 -23.91 -12.67 15.67
N PRO A 74 -23.93 -12.78 17.02
CA PRO A 74 -24.02 -14.05 17.74
C PRO A 74 -25.29 -14.87 17.44
N ASP A 75 -26.31 -14.26 16.84
CA ASP A 75 -27.58 -14.91 16.50
C ASP A 75 -27.59 -15.64 15.16
N LYS A 76 -26.60 -15.45 14.28
CA LYS A 76 -26.53 -16.16 12.98
C LYS A 76 -25.63 -17.38 12.97
N LEU A 77 -24.79 -17.54 13.99
CA LEU A 77 -24.01 -18.76 14.20
C LEU A 77 -24.86 -19.94 14.71
N LYS A 78 -26.17 -19.74 14.93
CA LYS A 78 -27.06 -20.73 15.55
C LYS A 78 -27.78 -21.65 14.56
N ASP A 79 -27.81 -21.32 13.27
CA ASP A 79 -28.53 -22.09 12.24
C ASP A 79 -27.65 -23.12 11.50
N ASP A 80 -26.34 -23.16 11.77
CA ASP A 80 -25.45 -24.22 11.30
C ASP A 80 -25.43 -25.36 12.33
N ASP A 81 -25.59 -26.61 11.86
CA ASP A 81 -25.65 -27.84 12.65
C ASP A 81 -24.55 -27.92 13.71
N GLU A 82 -24.86 -28.42 14.92
CA GLU A 82 -23.91 -28.44 16.05
C GLU A 82 -22.62 -29.24 15.78
N ASP A 83 -22.63 -30.15 14.80
CA ASP A 83 -21.42 -30.88 14.36
C ASP A 83 -20.45 -29.97 13.57
N ASP A 84 -20.93 -28.99 12.80
CA ASP A 84 -20.06 -28.05 12.06
C ASP A 84 -19.46 -26.98 13.00
N LYS A 85 -20.12 -26.67 14.13
CA LYS A 85 -19.57 -25.74 15.14
C LYS A 85 -18.30 -26.25 15.81
N MET A 86 -18.22 -27.55 16.10
CA MET A 86 -17.05 -28.15 16.74
C MET A 86 -15.85 -28.21 15.77
N GLN A 87 -16.12 -28.38 14.47
CA GLN A 87 -15.09 -28.38 13.43
C GLN A 87 -14.65 -26.95 13.05
N ILE A 88 -15.58 -25.99 13.03
CA ILE A 88 -15.30 -24.56 12.86
C ILE A 88 -14.46 -24.06 14.04
N LEU A 89 -14.85 -24.22 15.30
CA LEU A 89 -14.03 -23.75 16.44
C LEU A 89 -12.67 -24.48 16.58
N GLY A 90 -12.57 -25.75 16.16
CA GLY A 90 -11.34 -26.54 16.22
C GLY A 90 -10.30 -26.25 15.14
N GLU A 91 -10.68 -25.63 14.01
CA GLU A 91 -9.76 -25.27 12.92
C GLU A 91 -9.19 -23.84 13.02
N TYR A 92 -9.73 -22.98 13.90
CA TYR A 92 -9.27 -21.57 14.06
C TYR A 92 -8.29 -21.35 15.22
N GLU A 93 -7.54 -22.37 15.64
CA GLU A 93 -6.29 -22.17 16.40
C GLU A 93 -5.14 -21.70 15.48
N ASP A 94 -5.40 -20.75 14.58
CA ASP A 94 -4.30 -19.95 14.04
C ASP A 94 -4.19 -18.75 14.99
N ASN A 95 -3.10 -18.74 15.76
CA ASN A 95 -2.63 -17.64 16.60
C ASN A 95 -2.17 -16.45 15.71
N ASP A 96 -2.97 -16.14 14.69
CA ASP A 96 -2.69 -15.22 13.61
C ASP A 96 -3.14 -13.83 14.03
N SER A 97 -2.16 -12.94 14.19
CA SER A 97 -2.42 -11.52 14.31
C SER A 97 -3.09 -11.01 13.02
N TYR A 98 -4.13 -10.21 13.19
CA TYR A 98 -4.77 -9.43 12.12
C TYR A 98 -4.19 -8.02 12.01
N ASP A 99 -3.08 -7.76 12.70
CA ASP A 99 -2.35 -6.50 12.62
C ASP A 99 -1.44 -6.52 11.40
N TYR A 100 -1.42 -5.40 10.70
CA TYR A 100 -0.57 -5.18 9.55
C TYR A 100 0.22 -3.89 9.72
N GLU A 101 1.44 -3.88 9.21
CA GLU A 101 2.29 -2.70 9.14
C GLU A 101 2.46 -2.26 7.69
N LEU A 102 2.38 -0.95 7.44
CA LEU A 102 2.61 -0.38 6.13
C LEU A 102 4.07 -0.58 5.75
N ILE A 103 4.32 -1.34 4.68
CA ILE A 103 5.66 -1.63 4.19
C ILE A 103 6.04 -0.83 2.94
N GLY A 104 5.05 -0.31 2.22
CA GLY A 104 5.30 0.46 1.02
C GLY A 104 4.10 1.28 0.55
N VAL A 105 4.41 2.40 -0.10
CA VAL A 105 3.44 3.28 -0.75
C VAL A 105 3.94 3.59 -2.14
N THR A 106 3.16 3.25 -3.17
CA THR A 106 3.38 3.77 -4.52
C THR A 106 2.60 5.06 -4.67
N VAL A 107 3.28 6.14 -5.03
CA VAL A 107 2.69 7.46 -5.23
C VAL A 107 2.66 7.78 -6.71
N HIS A 108 1.54 8.36 -7.15
CA HIS A 108 1.39 8.89 -8.50
C HIS A 108 1.26 10.41 -8.43
N THR A 109 2.13 11.12 -9.15
CA THR A 109 2.02 12.57 -9.36
C THR A 109 1.64 12.86 -10.81
N GLY A 110 0.55 13.61 -11.03
CA GLY A 110 0.06 13.92 -12.37
C GLY A 110 -1.46 13.80 -12.50
N THR A 111 -1.93 13.60 -13.73
CA THR A 111 -3.35 13.61 -14.11
C THR A 111 -3.89 12.19 -14.36
N ALA A 112 -5.08 12.05 -14.93
CA ALA A 112 -5.65 10.76 -15.28
C ALA A 112 -4.93 10.05 -16.44
N ASP A 113 -4.31 10.83 -17.32
CA ASP A 113 -3.76 10.40 -18.61
C ASP A 113 -2.25 10.19 -18.56
N GLY A 114 -1.57 10.83 -17.61
CA GLY A 114 -0.12 10.71 -17.49
C GLY A 114 0.40 11.36 -16.21
N GLY A 115 1.62 10.96 -15.86
CA GLY A 115 2.28 11.41 -14.65
C GLY A 115 3.54 10.61 -14.38
N HIS A 116 3.97 10.65 -13.13
CA HIS A 116 5.18 10.02 -12.66
C HIS A 116 4.90 9.17 -11.42
N TYR A 117 5.62 8.06 -11.29
CA TYR A 117 5.48 7.13 -10.18
C TYR A 117 6.77 7.04 -9.38
N TYR A 118 6.65 7.08 -8.07
CA TYR A 118 7.74 6.85 -7.13
C TYR A 118 7.21 6.07 -5.93
N SER A 119 8.10 5.54 -5.11
CA SER A 119 7.68 4.71 -3.97
C SER A 119 8.43 5.02 -2.68
N PHE A 120 7.70 4.95 -1.58
CA PHE A 120 8.24 4.94 -0.23
C PHE A 120 8.24 3.50 0.28
N ILE A 121 9.36 3.02 0.81
CA ILE A 121 9.49 1.66 1.34
C ILE A 121 9.91 1.73 2.82
N ARG A 122 9.45 0.76 3.63
CA ARG A 122 9.60 0.67 5.10
C ARG A 122 10.99 1.01 5.62
N ASP A 123 12.04 0.65 4.87
CA ASP A 123 13.43 0.89 5.21
C ASP A 123 13.84 2.39 5.05
N ARG A 124 12.84 3.27 5.03
CA ARG A 124 12.95 4.73 4.98
C ARG A 124 13.62 5.24 3.72
N TYR A 125 13.47 4.49 2.62
CA TYR A 125 13.95 4.91 1.32
C TYR A 125 12.79 5.33 0.40
N LEU A 126 12.98 6.49 -0.21
CA LEU A 126 12.23 7.00 -1.34
C LEU A 126 12.97 6.56 -2.60
N PHE A 127 12.31 5.76 -3.41
CA PHE A 127 12.78 5.30 -4.71
C PHE A 127 12.10 6.11 -5.80
N ASN A 128 12.89 6.87 -6.54
CA ASN A 128 12.45 7.72 -7.64
C ASN A 128 13.37 7.51 -8.85
N ASP A 129 13.02 6.54 -9.68
CA ASP A 129 13.85 6.07 -10.80
C ASP A 129 15.29 5.70 -10.35
N ALA A 130 16.30 6.38 -10.88
CA ALA A 130 17.70 6.18 -10.53
C ALA A 130 18.10 6.81 -9.19
N GLU A 131 17.24 7.62 -8.58
CA GLU A 131 17.51 8.27 -7.30
C GLU A 131 16.89 7.49 -6.14
N VAL A 132 17.72 7.14 -5.17
CA VAL A 132 17.28 6.58 -3.88
C VAL A 132 17.70 7.54 -2.77
N LYS A 133 16.74 8.00 -1.98
CA LYS A 133 16.96 8.96 -0.88
C LYS A 133 16.36 8.44 0.41
N SER A 134 17.00 8.73 1.55
CA SER A 134 16.33 8.53 2.83
C SER A 134 15.18 9.53 2.99
N PHE A 135 14.07 9.13 3.63
CA PHE A 135 12.95 10.03 3.94
C PHE A 135 12.50 9.87 5.41
N ASP A 136 11.85 10.91 5.94
CA ASP A 136 11.22 10.84 7.25
C ASP A 136 9.78 10.31 7.11
N PRO A 137 9.40 9.19 7.77
CA PRO A 137 8.02 8.68 7.78
C PRO A 137 6.96 9.71 8.15
N SER A 138 7.30 10.76 8.90
CA SER A 138 6.39 11.87 9.21
C SER A 138 5.86 12.58 7.95
N GLN A 139 6.61 12.55 6.85
CA GLN A 139 6.27 13.18 5.58
C GLN A 139 5.24 12.40 4.75
N ILE A 140 4.97 11.13 5.08
CA ILE A 140 4.00 10.28 4.34
C ILE A 140 2.64 10.97 4.24
N ALA A 141 2.15 11.57 5.33
CA ALA A 141 0.87 12.25 5.32
C ALA A 141 0.84 13.41 4.31
N GLN A 142 1.93 14.19 4.26
CA GLN A 142 2.05 15.33 3.37
C GLN A 142 2.14 14.90 1.89
N GLU A 143 2.92 13.86 1.60
CA GLU A 143 3.23 13.42 0.24
C GLU A 143 2.20 12.45 -0.36
N CYS A 144 1.51 11.66 0.48
CA CYS A 144 0.74 10.52 0.01
C CYS A 144 -0.78 10.68 0.18
N PHE A 145 -1.27 11.54 1.08
CA PHE A 145 -2.72 11.61 1.35
C PHE A 145 -3.49 12.37 0.26
N GLY A 146 -2.81 13.20 -0.53
CA GLY A 146 -3.45 14.13 -1.46
C GLY A 146 -4.13 15.29 -0.71
N GLY A 147 -5.24 15.78 -1.25
CA GLY A 147 -5.98 16.92 -0.74
C GLY A 147 -5.43 18.25 -1.24
N GLU A 148 -5.79 19.33 -0.55
CA GLU A 148 -5.36 20.67 -0.89
C GLU A 148 -4.05 21.05 -0.17
N MET A 149 -3.25 21.89 -0.81
CA MET A 149 -2.10 22.56 -0.22
C MET A 149 -2.32 24.07 -0.25
N THR A 150 -2.14 24.71 0.89
CA THR A 150 -2.19 26.17 1.01
C THR A 150 -0.78 26.73 0.92
N SER A 151 -0.61 27.75 0.08
CA SER A 151 0.63 28.51 -0.04
C SER A 151 0.37 29.99 0.19
N LYS A 152 1.26 30.63 0.94
CA LYS A 152 1.23 32.07 1.19
C LYS A 152 2.02 32.79 0.11
N THR A 153 1.34 33.56 -0.71
CA THR A 153 1.98 34.40 -1.73
C THR A 153 1.83 35.86 -1.31
N TYR A 154 2.93 36.60 -1.37
CA TYR A 154 2.92 38.04 -1.15
C TYR A 154 2.44 38.74 -2.41
N ASP A 155 1.35 39.50 -2.31
CA ASP A 155 0.86 40.34 -3.40
C ASP A 155 1.38 41.78 -3.20
N SER A 156 2.27 42.19 -4.10
CA SER A 156 2.86 43.54 -4.10
C SER A 156 1.85 44.65 -4.46
N VAL A 157 0.68 44.31 -5.02
CA VAL A 157 -0.37 45.29 -5.36
C VAL A 157 -1.18 45.68 -4.13
N THR A 158 -1.52 44.70 -3.30
CA THR A 158 -2.33 44.92 -2.09
C THR A 158 -1.50 45.00 -0.81
N ASP A 159 -0.18 44.82 -0.90
CA ASP A 159 0.79 44.79 0.20
C ASP A 159 0.37 43.81 1.32
N LYS A 160 -0.16 42.65 0.91
CA LYS A 160 -0.72 41.63 1.79
C LYS A 160 -0.28 40.25 1.37
N PHE A 161 -0.15 39.37 2.36
CA PHE A 161 -0.04 37.93 2.12
C PHE A 161 -1.43 37.38 1.87
N MET A 162 -1.61 36.71 0.73
CA MET A 162 -2.82 35.97 0.39
C MET A 162 -2.55 34.47 0.48
N ASP A 163 -3.51 33.73 1.04
CA ASP A 163 -3.51 32.27 1.04
C ASP A 163 -4.11 31.77 -0.29
N PHE A 164 -3.32 31.06 -1.08
CA PHE A 164 -3.79 30.34 -2.26
C PHE A 164 -3.86 28.85 -1.94
N SER A 165 -5.05 28.26 -2.06
CA SER A 165 -5.24 26.81 -1.98
C SER A 165 -5.21 26.21 -3.38
N PHE A 166 -4.45 25.14 -3.57
CA PHE A 166 -4.46 24.34 -4.79
C PHE A 166 -4.49 22.85 -4.46
N GLU A 167 -5.11 22.07 -5.35
CA GLU A 167 -5.18 20.63 -5.18
C GLU A 167 -3.82 19.99 -5.46
N LYS A 168 -3.37 19.12 -4.56
CA LYS A 168 -2.15 18.35 -4.75
C LYS A 168 -2.32 17.38 -5.90
N THR A 169 -1.33 17.32 -6.77
CA THR A 169 -1.30 16.39 -7.89
C THR A 169 -0.65 15.06 -7.53
N ASN A 170 0.04 14.97 -6.39
CA ASN A 170 0.60 13.73 -5.83
C ASN A 170 -0.31 13.10 -4.78
N SER A 171 -0.50 11.79 -4.89
CA SER A 171 -1.25 11.00 -3.92
C SER A 171 -0.96 9.51 -4.05
N ALA A 172 -1.15 8.77 -2.97
CA ALA A 172 -0.96 7.32 -2.92
C ALA A 172 -1.87 6.64 -3.94
N TYR A 173 -1.28 5.81 -4.79
CA TYR A 173 -1.96 4.97 -5.76
C TYR A 173 -2.17 3.56 -5.22
N MET A 174 -1.11 2.95 -4.70
CA MET A 174 -1.14 1.63 -4.07
C MET A 174 -0.51 1.66 -2.68
N LEU A 175 -1.09 0.89 -1.76
CA LEU A 175 -0.58 0.67 -0.41
C LEU A 175 -0.25 -0.79 -0.21
N PHE A 176 0.89 -1.07 0.41
CA PHE A 176 1.36 -2.41 0.70
C PHE A 176 1.51 -2.57 2.21
N TYR A 177 0.86 -3.58 2.75
CA TYR A 177 0.85 -3.89 4.17
C TYR A 177 1.34 -5.33 4.38
N GLU A 178 2.23 -5.54 5.32
CA GLU A 178 2.72 -6.86 5.71
C GLU A 178 2.12 -7.26 7.05
N ARG A 179 1.66 -8.50 7.14
CA ARG A 179 1.10 -9.07 8.36
C ARG A 179 2.16 -9.07 9.45
N CYS A 180 1.83 -8.54 10.61
CA CYS A 180 2.65 -8.60 11.81
C CYS A 180 2.62 -10.04 12.35
N SER A 181 3.36 -10.97 11.75
CA SER A 181 3.64 -12.24 12.44
C SER A 181 4.42 -11.95 13.73
N PRO A 182 4.27 -12.76 14.79
CA PRO A 182 5.24 -12.74 15.86
C PRO A 182 6.60 -13.05 15.25
N ARG A 183 7.42 -11.99 15.04
CA ARG A 183 8.80 -12.15 14.60
C ARG A 183 9.47 -13.08 15.63
N PRO A 184 10.09 -14.20 15.20
CA PRO A 184 10.94 -14.98 16.10
C PRO A 184 11.90 -14.02 16.81
N GLU A 185 12.19 -14.24 18.10
CA GLU A 185 13.06 -13.34 18.88
C GLU A 185 14.44 -13.10 18.21
N ASP A 186 14.84 -14.00 17.32
CA ASP A 186 16.06 -13.92 16.52
C ASP A 186 16.03 -12.78 15.47
N GLU A 187 14.88 -12.46 14.86
CA GLU A 187 14.77 -11.33 13.92
C GLU A 187 14.77 -9.97 14.65
N LYS A 188 14.20 -9.91 15.87
CA LYS A 188 14.30 -8.71 16.70
C LYS A 188 15.74 -8.39 17.13
N LYS A 189 16.61 -9.41 17.19
CA LYS A 189 18.05 -9.22 17.41
C LYS A 189 18.75 -8.71 16.16
N LEU A 190 18.32 -9.09 14.95
CA LEU A 190 18.89 -8.54 13.70
C LEU A 190 18.64 -7.03 13.58
N ASP A 191 17.42 -6.55 13.86
CA ASP A 191 17.09 -5.11 13.81
C ASP A 191 17.92 -4.27 14.82
N LEU A 192 18.34 -4.87 15.95
CA LEU A 192 19.20 -4.22 16.94
C LEU A 192 20.69 -4.25 16.55
N VAL A 193 21.10 -5.21 15.73
CA VAL A 193 22.48 -5.36 15.21
C VAL A 193 22.71 -4.48 13.98
N GLU A 194 21.67 -4.12 13.22
CA GLU A 194 21.74 -3.18 12.09
C GLU A 194 22.21 -1.76 12.47
N GLN A 195 22.19 -1.40 13.76
CA GLN A 195 22.77 -0.12 14.24
C GLN A 195 24.31 -0.14 14.30
N THR A 196 24.94 -1.31 14.17
CA THR A 196 26.40 -1.42 14.01
C THR A 196 26.72 -1.79 12.58
N ILE A 197 27.51 -0.93 11.93
CA ILE A 197 27.98 -1.03 10.55
C ILE A 197 28.55 -2.43 10.27
N ASP A 198 27.75 -3.32 9.70
CA ASP A 198 28.17 -4.41 8.83
C ASP A 198 26.93 -4.96 8.11
N GLN A 199 27.10 -5.19 6.81
CA GLN A 199 26.02 -5.47 5.85
C GLN A 199 25.04 -6.56 6.32
N PRO A 200 23.72 -6.42 6.04
CA PRO A 200 22.77 -7.49 6.33
C PRO A 200 23.18 -8.74 5.56
N LYS A 201 23.52 -9.82 6.29
CA LYS A 201 23.76 -11.14 5.72
C LYS A 201 22.44 -11.71 5.23
N PHE A 202 22.01 -11.30 4.05
CA PHE A 202 21.02 -12.05 3.28
C PHE A 202 21.67 -13.38 2.88
N ASN A 203 21.22 -14.48 3.47
CA ASN A 203 21.68 -15.81 3.11
C ASN A 203 20.93 -16.27 1.85
N PHE A 204 21.21 -15.61 0.74
CA PHE A 204 20.69 -15.95 -0.58
C PHE A 204 21.82 -16.61 -1.38
N GLU A 205 21.71 -17.91 -1.62
CA GLU A 205 22.62 -18.60 -2.54
C GLU A 205 22.22 -18.27 -3.98
N LEU A 206 23.04 -17.44 -4.63
CA LEU A 206 22.94 -17.21 -6.07
C LEU A 206 23.22 -18.51 -6.82
N THR A 207 22.44 -18.80 -7.85
CA THR A 207 22.84 -19.84 -8.80
C THR A 207 24.12 -19.41 -9.50
N LYS A 208 25.00 -20.35 -9.82
CA LYS A 208 26.27 -20.06 -10.50
C LYS A 208 26.09 -19.25 -11.79
N GLU A 209 25.03 -19.55 -12.54
CA GLU A 209 24.69 -18.83 -13.77
C GLU A 209 24.36 -17.35 -13.51
N LEU A 210 23.59 -17.04 -12.46
CA LEU A 210 23.28 -15.65 -12.09
C LEU A 210 24.52 -14.94 -11.55
N GLU A 211 25.34 -15.62 -10.76
CA GLU A 211 26.59 -15.08 -10.24
C GLU A 211 27.55 -14.70 -11.38
N GLU A 212 27.77 -15.61 -12.33
CA GLU A 212 28.62 -15.36 -13.51
C GLU A 212 28.08 -14.20 -14.35
N TRP A 213 26.77 -14.12 -14.56
CA TRP A 213 26.15 -13.02 -15.31
C TRP A 213 26.32 -11.67 -14.61
N ILE A 214 26.05 -11.59 -13.30
CA ILE A 214 26.25 -10.36 -12.50
C ILE A 214 27.72 -9.91 -12.57
N TRP A 215 28.66 -10.85 -12.45
CA TRP A 215 30.08 -10.54 -12.56
C TRP A 215 30.47 -9.99 -13.93
N GLN A 216 29.96 -10.57 -15.01
CA GLN A 216 30.23 -10.09 -16.37
C GLN A 216 29.67 -8.68 -16.59
N ASP A 217 28.42 -8.43 -16.16
CA ASP A 217 27.77 -7.12 -16.30
C ASP A 217 28.52 -6.04 -15.50
N ASN A 218 28.85 -6.32 -14.24
CA ASN A 218 29.65 -5.41 -13.40
C ASN A 218 31.04 -5.13 -14.01
N THR A 219 31.67 -6.15 -14.59
CA THR A 219 32.98 -6.00 -15.24
C THR A 219 32.87 -5.09 -16.46
N GLN A 220 31.83 -5.27 -17.29
CA GLN A 220 31.58 -4.41 -18.44
C GLN A 220 31.31 -2.96 -18.02
N PHE A 221 30.46 -2.76 -17.01
CA PHE A 221 30.17 -1.43 -16.46
C PHE A 221 31.45 -0.71 -15.99
N LEU A 222 32.35 -1.42 -15.29
CA LEU A 222 33.63 -0.86 -14.85
C LEU A 222 34.55 -0.55 -16.04
N GLN A 223 34.58 -1.39 -17.06
CA GLN A 223 35.37 -1.12 -18.27
C GLN A 223 34.87 0.13 -18.99
N ASP A 224 33.56 0.23 -19.23
CA ASP A 224 32.95 1.38 -19.90
C ASP A 224 33.19 2.68 -19.13
N LYS A 225 33.05 2.63 -17.80
CA LYS A 225 33.34 3.78 -16.93
C LYS A 225 34.80 4.23 -17.02
N ASN A 226 35.74 3.29 -17.06
CA ASN A 226 37.18 3.62 -17.14
C ASN A 226 37.62 4.07 -18.54
N ILE A 227 36.98 3.58 -19.61
CA ILE A 227 37.26 4.00 -20.99
C ILE A 227 36.78 5.44 -21.24
N LEU A 228 35.70 5.85 -20.57
CA LEU A 228 35.12 7.19 -20.68
C LEU A 228 35.70 8.21 -19.68
N ASP A 229 36.65 7.82 -18.84
CA ASP A 229 37.32 8.72 -17.90
C ASP A 229 38.43 9.51 -18.62
N HIS A 230 38.26 10.83 -18.72
CA HIS A 230 39.09 11.73 -19.54
C HIS A 230 40.56 11.86 -19.08
N THR A 231 40.96 11.21 -17.98
CA THR A 231 42.36 11.15 -17.54
C THR A 231 43.25 10.23 -18.38
N TYR A 232 42.70 9.47 -19.34
CA TYR A 232 43.51 8.60 -20.20
C TYR A 232 44.20 9.29 -21.40
N PHE A 233 43.94 10.59 -21.61
CA PHE A 233 44.57 11.40 -22.67
C PHE A 233 45.37 12.61 -22.13
N GLY A 234 45.80 12.58 -20.86
CA GLY A 234 46.68 13.59 -20.26
C GLY A 234 48.16 13.28 -20.42
#